data_AF-W4DY43-F1
#
_entry.id   AF-W4DY43-F1
#
_cell.length_a   1.000
_cell.length_b   1.000
_cell.length_c   1.000
_cell.angle_alpha   90.00
_cell.angle_beta   90.00
_cell.angle_gamma   90.00
#
_symmetry.space_group_name_H-M   'P 1'
#
loop_
_entity.id
_entity.type
_entity.pdbx_description
1 polymer ?
#
loop_
_entity_poly.entity_id
_entity_poly.type
_entity_poly.pdbx_seq_one_letter_code
_entity_poly.pdbx_strand_id
1 'polypeptide(L)'
;MVENFERYSHGFWAGLFAYYDTSYLPRTNNDHERFFRQTKTRHRRMTGLRSWNRYNWRGGEFVVWVDDALKQKNLLNRLSGVKYEDYLHERKGWESRLQEGTNRLRFRRDPHLYLSRLEKTHLFVNWADVVFFS
;
A
#
# COMPACT_ATOMS: atom_id res chain seq x y z
N MET A 1 0.24 -22.64 25.33
CA MET A 1 -0.73 -21.52 25.22
C MET A 1 -0.36 -20.38 26.16
N VAL A 2 -0.06 -20.67 27.43
CA VAL A 2 0.44 -19.70 28.44
C VAL A 2 1.78 -19.07 28.04
N GLU A 3 2.72 -19.87 27.55
CA GLU A 3 4.07 -19.41 27.17
C GLU A 3 4.08 -18.35 26.06
N ASN A 4 3.21 -18.51 25.04
CA ASN A 4 3.05 -17.50 24.00
C ASN A 4 2.43 -16.21 24.57
N PHE A 5 1.42 -16.34 25.44
CA PHE A 5 0.78 -15.19 26.06
C PHE A 5 1.78 -14.38 26.89
N GLU A 6 2.56 -15.04 27.76
CA GLU A 6 3.61 -14.40 28.56
C GLU A 6 4.66 -13.73 27.68
N ARG A 7 5.13 -14.41 26.62
CA ARG A 7 6.12 -13.85 25.70
C ARG A 7 5.61 -12.59 25.00
N TYR A 8 4.36 -12.58 24.55
CA TYR A 8 3.74 -11.39 23.94
C TYR A 8 3.53 -10.28 24.98
N SER A 9 3.01 -10.61 26.16
CA SER A 9 2.76 -9.64 27.22
C SER A 9 4.03 -8.97 27.71
N HIS A 10 5.13 -9.71 27.88
CA HIS A 10 6.41 -9.13 28.30
C HIS A 10 7.07 -8.30 27.19
N GLY A 11 7.06 -8.78 25.94
CA GLY A 11 7.69 -8.08 24.82
C GLY A 11 7.00 -6.78 24.44
N PHE A 12 5.66 -6.73 24.56
CA PHE A 12 4.85 -5.56 24.23
C PHE A 12 4.40 -4.77 25.47
N TRP A 13 4.89 -5.12 26.66
CA TRP A 13 4.48 -4.52 27.93
C TRP A 13 4.54 -3.00 27.90
N ALA A 14 5.64 -2.46 27.36
CA ALA A 14 5.81 -1.04 27.09
C ALA A 14 4.83 -0.59 26.00
N GLY A 15 3.71 -0.01 26.41
CA GLY A 15 2.69 0.56 25.52
C GLY A 15 1.42 -0.29 25.35
N LEU A 16 1.35 -1.51 25.88
CA LEU A 16 0.15 -2.36 25.81
C LEU A 16 -1.08 -1.70 26.44
N PHE A 17 -0.85 -0.88 27.46
CA PHE A 17 -1.90 -0.17 28.20
C PHE A 17 -1.69 1.34 28.25
N ALA A 18 -1.03 1.92 27.23
CA ALA A 18 -0.77 3.37 27.15
C ALA A 18 -2.04 4.25 27.26
N TYR A 19 -3.23 3.67 27.02
CA TYR A 19 -4.50 4.36 27.19
C TYR A 19 -4.84 4.71 28.65
N TYR A 20 -4.20 4.08 29.65
CA TYR A 20 -4.35 4.52 31.04
C TYR A 20 -3.57 5.81 31.31
N ASP A 21 -2.45 6.02 30.61
CA ASP A 21 -1.57 7.17 30.80
C ASP A 21 -2.00 8.39 29.97
N THR A 22 -2.82 8.16 28.93
CA THR A 22 -3.16 9.18 27.94
C THR A 22 -4.66 9.21 27.64
N SER A 23 -5.32 10.32 28.00
CA SER A 23 -6.76 10.50 27.84
C SER A 23 -7.24 10.57 26.38
N TYR A 24 -6.33 10.82 25.44
CA TYR A 24 -6.61 10.90 24.01
C TYR A 24 -6.59 9.53 23.31
N LEU A 25 -6.07 8.48 23.96
CA LEU A 25 -6.11 7.13 23.40
C LEU A 25 -7.44 6.45 23.79
N PRO A 26 -8.17 5.89 22.81
CA PRO A 26 -9.39 5.19 23.10
C PRO A 26 -9.09 3.92 23.91
N ARG A 27 -9.91 3.67 24.94
CA ARG A 27 -9.83 2.48 25.79
C ARG A 27 -10.03 1.17 25.03
N THR A 28 -10.69 1.22 23.87
CA THR A 28 -10.97 0.05 23.03
C THR A 28 -10.64 0.36 21.58
N ASN A 29 -10.15 -0.63 20.85
CA ASN A 29 -9.90 -0.56 19.40
C ASN A 29 -11.17 -0.84 18.55
N ASN A 30 -12.36 -0.93 19.18
CA ASN A 30 -13.61 -1.36 18.52
C ASN A 30 -13.93 -0.59 17.25
N ASP A 31 -13.73 0.73 17.25
CA ASP A 31 -13.99 1.57 16.08
C ASP A 31 -13.03 1.26 14.93
N HIS A 32 -11.75 1.00 15.22
CA HIS A 32 -10.78 0.56 14.22
C HIS A 32 -11.16 -0.82 13.66
N GLU A 33 -11.54 -1.77 14.52
CA GLU A 33 -11.99 -3.09 14.07
C GLU A 33 -13.23 -3.01 13.19
N ARG A 34 -14.21 -2.19 13.59
CA ARG A 34 -15.44 -1.94 12.82
C ARG A 34 -15.12 -1.30 11.48
N PHE A 35 -14.24 -0.31 11.45
CA PHE A 35 -13.76 0.32 10.23
C PHE A 35 -13.11 -0.71 9.29
N PHE A 36 -12.11 -1.47 9.76
CA PHE A 36 -11.44 -2.48 8.93
C PHE A 36 -12.42 -3.55 8.42
N ARG A 37 -13.40 -3.94 9.23
CA ARG A 37 -14.44 -4.90 8.82
C ARG A 37 -15.32 -4.34 7.70
N GLN A 38 -15.72 -3.08 7.76
CA GLN A 38 -16.50 -2.43 6.71
C GLN A 38 -15.70 -2.36 5.41
N THR A 39 -14.43 -1.95 5.48
CA THR A 39 -13.56 -1.84 4.29
C THR A 39 -13.31 -3.20 3.65
N LYS A 40 -13.02 -4.25 4.43
CA LYS A 40 -12.93 -5.64 3.95
C LYS A 40 -14.22 -6.09 3.26
N THR A 41 -15.37 -5.79 3.87
CA THR A 41 -16.68 -6.19 3.34
C THR A 41 -16.97 -5.51 2.00
N ARG A 42 -16.72 -4.20 1.90
CA ARG A 42 -16.89 -3.46 0.65
C ARG A 42 -15.94 -3.97 -0.43
N HIS A 43 -14.67 -4.20 -0.10
CA HIS A 43 -13.70 -4.77 -1.03
C HIS A 43 -14.20 -6.10 -1.61
N ARG A 44 -14.64 -7.03 -0.74
CA ARG A 44 -15.16 -8.33 -1.16
C ARG A 44 -16.40 -8.21 -2.05
N ARG A 45 -17.29 -7.25 -1.80
CA ARG A 45 -18.47 -6.99 -2.65
C ARG A 45 -18.08 -6.46 -4.03
N MET A 46 -17.05 -5.62 -4.11
CA MET A 46 -16.58 -5.05 -5.39
C MET A 46 -15.80 -6.05 -6.24
N THR A 47 -14.97 -6.90 -5.62
CA THR A 47 -14.03 -7.78 -6.36
C THR A 47 -14.40 -9.26 -6.33
N GLY A 48 -15.30 -9.67 -5.46
CA GLY A 48 -15.61 -11.09 -5.20
C GLY A 48 -14.49 -11.85 -4.45
N LEU A 49 -13.35 -11.22 -4.18
CA LEU A 49 -12.19 -11.88 -3.59
C LEU A 49 -12.23 -11.86 -2.06
N ARG A 50 -11.96 -13.02 -1.45
CA ARG A 50 -11.81 -13.14 0.01
C ARG A 50 -10.49 -12.53 0.53
N SER A 51 -9.43 -12.58 -0.29
CA SER A 51 -8.11 -12.07 0.08
C SER A 51 -8.03 -10.56 -0.13
N TRP A 52 -7.61 -9.84 0.91
CA TRP A 52 -7.43 -8.39 0.87
C TRP A 52 -5.97 -7.96 0.63
N ASN A 53 -5.01 -8.90 0.67
CA ASN A 53 -3.58 -8.58 0.59
C ASN A 53 -3.19 -7.83 -0.69
N ARG A 54 -3.74 -8.25 -1.83
CA ARG A 54 -3.45 -7.60 -3.13
C ARG A 54 -3.94 -6.15 -3.15
N TYR A 55 -5.06 -5.87 -2.51
CA TYR A 55 -5.63 -4.54 -2.49
C TYR A 55 -4.93 -3.64 -1.47
N ASN A 56 -4.51 -4.18 -0.32
CA ASN A 56 -3.62 -3.46 0.59
C ASN A 56 -2.29 -3.12 -0.10
N TRP A 57 -1.67 -4.07 -0.81
CA TRP A 57 -0.44 -3.80 -1.56
C TRP A 57 -0.61 -2.72 -2.63
N ARG A 58 -1.75 -2.71 -3.35
CA ARG A 58 -2.00 -1.74 -4.41
C ARG A 58 -2.39 -0.37 -3.89
N GLY A 59 -3.23 -0.31 -2.88
CA GLY A 59 -3.76 0.94 -2.36
C GLY A 59 -2.94 1.52 -1.21
N GLY A 60 -2.09 0.71 -0.57
CA GLY A 60 -1.31 1.09 0.61
C GLY A 60 -2.14 1.75 1.69
N GLU A 61 -1.55 2.78 2.29
CA GLU A 61 -2.16 3.69 3.26
C GLU A 61 -3.41 4.40 2.70
N PHE A 62 -3.49 4.63 1.40
CA PHE A 62 -4.61 5.35 0.79
C PHE A 62 -5.89 4.54 0.76
N VAL A 63 -5.84 3.21 0.88
CA VAL A 63 -7.05 2.37 1.01
C VAL A 63 -7.98 2.88 2.10
N VAL A 64 -7.39 3.31 3.21
CA VAL A 64 -8.10 3.79 4.39
C VAL A 64 -8.68 5.19 4.15
N TRP A 65 -7.93 6.04 3.44
CA TRP A 65 -8.28 7.44 3.25
C TRP A 65 -9.25 7.69 2.09
N VAL A 66 -9.32 6.79 1.10
CA VAL A 66 -10.18 6.97 -0.07
C VAL A 66 -11.66 7.07 0.32
N ASP A 67 -12.15 6.27 1.27
CA ASP A 67 -13.57 6.33 1.65
C ASP A 67 -13.95 7.64 2.34
N ASP A 68 -13.05 8.22 3.13
CA ASP A 68 -13.27 9.53 3.75
C ASP A 68 -13.13 10.65 2.71
N ALA A 69 -12.06 10.61 1.91
CA ALA A 69 -11.79 11.60 0.87
C ALA A 69 -12.95 11.72 -0.13
N LEU A 70 -13.56 10.60 -0.53
CA LEU A 70 -14.71 10.58 -1.44
C LEU A 70 -15.99 11.18 -0.84
N LYS A 71 -16.11 11.26 0.50
CA LYS A 71 -17.26 11.86 1.20
C LYS A 71 -17.10 13.36 1.44
N GLN A 72 -15.92 13.93 1.16
CA GLN A 72 -15.67 15.34 1.40
C GLN A 72 -16.54 16.21 0.49
N LYS A 73 -17.14 17.26 1.08
CA LYS A 73 -17.95 18.23 0.32
C LYS A 73 -17.09 18.94 -0.73
N ASN A 74 -17.70 19.25 -1.88
CA ASN A 74 -17.06 19.98 -2.98
C ASN A 74 -15.78 19.33 -3.53
N LEU A 75 -15.65 18.00 -3.43
CA LEU A 75 -14.48 17.25 -3.92
C LEU A 75 -14.18 17.55 -5.40
N LEU A 76 -15.20 17.53 -6.26
CA LEU A 76 -15.02 17.77 -7.70
C LEU A 76 -14.47 19.18 -7.99
N ASN A 77 -14.98 20.20 -7.30
CA ASN A 77 -14.51 21.58 -7.46
C ASN A 77 -13.06 21.76 -6.99
N ARG A 78 -12.66 21.02 -5.95
CA ARG A 78 -11.27 21.01 -5.47
C ARG A 78 -10.36 20.33 -6.48
N LEU A 79 -10.78 19.18 -7.01
CA LEU A 79 -10.02 18.45 -8.03
C LEU A 79 -9.90 19.25 -9.33
N SER A 80 -10.93 20.01 -9.73
CA SER A 80 -10.85 20.87 -10.91
C SER A 80 -9.90 22.06 -10.75
N GLY A 81 -9.56 22.45 -9.51
CA GLY A 81 -8.59 23.51 -9.23
C GLY A 81 -7.14 23.05 -9.23
N VAL A 82 -6.88 21.74 -9.30
CA VAL A 82 -5.52 21.18 -9.32
C VAL A 82 -4.91 21.36 -10.71
N LYS A 83 -3.68 21.87 -10.77
CA LYS A 83 -2.97 21.98 -12.05
C LYS A 83 -2.71 20.59 -12.61
N TYR A 84 -2.81 20.48 -13.92
CA TYR A 84 -2.59 19.21 -14.59
C TYR A 84 -1.18 18.65 -14.37
N GLU A 85 -0.17 19.53 -14.25
CA GLU A 85 1.21 19.17 -13.98
C GLU A 85 1.38 18.50 -12.61
N ASP A 86 0.73 19.04 -11.58
CA ASP A 86 0.76 18.49 -10.22
C ASP A 86 0.12 17.08 -10.21
N TYR A 87 -0.98 16.90 -10.93
CA TYR A 87 -1.59 15.58 -11.12
C TYR A 87 -0.64 14.58 -11.80
N LEU A 88 0.04 14.99 -12.86
CA LEU A 88 0.98 14.11 -13.56
C LEU A 88 2.17 13.72 -12.68
N HIS A 89 2.68 14.66 -11.89
CA HIS A 89 3.76 14.41 -10.95
C HIS A 89 3.36 13.33 -9.92
N GLU A 90 2.21 13.50 -9.26
CA GLU A 90 1.70 12.54 -8.29
C GLU A 90 1.37 11.18 -8.93
N ARG A 91 0.82 11.19 -10.15
CA ARG A 91 0.55 9.96 -10.90
C ARG A 91 1.82 9.17 -11.17
N LYS A 92 2.93 9.84 -11.53
CA LYS A 92 4.23 9.19 -11.77
C LYS A 92 4.78 8.56 -10.48
N GLY A 93 4.67 9.26 -9.35
CA GLY A 93 5.04 8.72 -8.04
C GLY A 93 4.23 7.48 -7.68
N TRP A 94 2.92 7.54 -7.90
CA TRP A 94 2.00 6.42 -7.71
C TRP A 94 2.33 5.21 -8.58
N GLU A 95 2.56 5.42 -9.88
CA GLU A 95 2.93 4.36 -10.83
C GLU A 95 4.25 3.70 -10.44
N SER A 96 5.24 4.48 -9.98
CA SER A 96 6.52 3.95 -9.48
C SER A 96 6.32 3.00 -8.29
N ARG A 97 5.48 3.37 -7.33
CA ARG A 97 5.14 2.51 -6.18
C ARG A 97 4.46 1.20 -6.61
N LEU A 98 3.57 1.27 -7.61
CA LEU A 98 2.89 0.09 -8.15
C LEU A 98 3.80 -0.82 -8.99
N GLN A 99 4.91 -0.29 -9.50
CA GLN A 99 5.81 -1.01 -10.39
C GLN A 99 6.43 -2.23 -9.71
N GLU A 100 6.80 -2.12 -8.43
CA GLU A 100 7.37 -3.24 -7.69
C GLU A 100 6.36 -4.39 -7.56
N GLY A 101 5.10 -4.07 -7.24
CA GLY A 101 4.03 -5.06 -7.20
C GLY A 101 3.79 -5.73 -8.55
N THR A 102 3.85 -4.94 -9.62
CA THR A 102 3.69 -5.42 -10.99
C THR A 102 4.85 -6.36 -11.38
N ASN A 103 6.08 -6.01 -11.02
CA ASN A 103 7.26 -6.83 -11.25
C ASN A 103 7.19 -8.16 -10.49
N ARG A 104 6.82 -8.14 -9.20
CA ARG A 104 6.60 -9.36 -8.40
C ARG A 104 5.53 -10.26 -9.04
N LEU A 105 4.45 -9.69 -9.57
CA LEU A 105 3.41 -10.45 -10.26
C LEU A 105 3.91 -11.05 -11.59
N ARG A 106 4.69 -10.30 -12.36
CA ARG A 106 5.31 -10.77 -13.62
C ARG A 106 6.28 -11.92 -13.34
N PHE A 107 7.15 -11.76 -12.35
CA PHE A 107 8.07 -12.80 -11.90
C PHE A 107 7.34 -14.07 -11.44
N ARG A 108 6.30 -13.94 -10.61
CA ARG A 108 5.51 -15.10 -10.15
C ARG A 108 4.77 -15.81 -11.28
N ARG A 109 4.45 -15.13 -12.37
CA ARG A 109 3.75 -15.70 -13.53
C ARG A 109 4.71 -16.48 -14.42
N ASP A 110 5.88 -15.91 -14.71
CA ASP A 110 6.93 -16.56 -15.50
C ASP A 110 8.30 -15.98 -15.09
N PRO A 111 9.04 -16.68 -14.22
CA PRO A 111 10.34 -16.22 -13.74
C PRO A 111 11.36 -16.11 -14.87
N HIS A 112 11.41 -17.08 -15.80
CA HIS A 112 12.42 -17.14 -16.85
C HIS A 112 12.23 -16.04 -17.90
N LEU A 113 10.98 -15.78 -18.31
CA LEU A 113 10.67 -14.68 -19.21
C LEU A 113 10.93 -13.31 -18.57
N TYR A 114 10.65 -13.18 -17.28
CA TYR A 114 10.93 -11.94 -16.55
C TYR A 114 12.44 -11.67 -16.46
N LEU A 115 13.24 -12.66 -16.05
CA LEU A 115 14.68 -12.53 -15.92
C LEU A 115 15.36 -12.27 -17.27
N SER A 116 14.99 -13.00 -18.33
CA SER A 116 15.56 -12.78 -19.67
C SER A 116 15.24 -11.39 -20.25
N ARG A 117 14.06 -10.82 -19.93
CA ARG A 117 13.74 -9.44 -20.29
C ARG A 117 14.57 -8.43 -19.49
N LEU A 118 14.73 -8.67 -18.21
CA LEU A 118 15.51 -7.83 -17.31
C LEU A 118 16.99 -7.81 -17.72
N GLU A 119 17.57 -8.98 -17.99
CA GLU A 119 18.92 -9.14 -18.52
C GLU A 119 19.10 -8.40 -19.84
N LYS A 120 18.16 -8.52 -20.79
CA LYS A 120 18.22 -7.75 -22.05
C LYS A 120 18.21 -6.25 -21.80
N THR A 121 17.31 -5.74 -20.96
CA THR A 121 17.27 -4.30 -20.64
C THR A 121 18.57 -3.80 -20.03
N HIS A 122 19.17 -4.55 -19.11
CA HIS A 122 20.43 -4.17 -18.47
C HIS A 122 21.67 -4.35 -19.36
N LEU A 123 21.67 -5.36 -20.24
CA LEU A 123 22.73 -5.54 -21.23
C LEU A 123 22.73 -4.35 -22.22
N PHE A 124 21.58 -3.94 -22.75
CA PHE A 124 21.50 -2.81 -23.69
C PHE A 124 21.95 -1.46 -23.09
N VAL A 125 21.74 -1.23 -21.78
CA VAL A 125 22.23 -0.02 -21.10
C VAL A 125 23.75 -0.03 -20.98
N ASN A 126 24.36 -1.20 -20.75
CA ASN A 126 25.81 -1.33 -20.59
C ASN A 126 26.60 -1.08 -21.90
N TRP A 127 26.01 -1.33 -23.07
CA TRP A 127 26.66 -1.02 -24.36
C TRP A 127 26.51 0.44 -24.79
N ALA A 128 25.51 1.17 -24.30
CA ALA A 128 25.37 2.60 -24.58
C ALA A 128 26.39 3.44 -23.78
N ASP A 129 26.65 3.07 -22.52
CA ASP A 129 27.61 3.79 -21.67
C ASP A 129 29.08 3.52 -22.03
N VAL A 130 29.38 2.38 -22.69
CA VAL A 130 30.74 2.03 -23.14
C VAL A 130 31.12 2.71 -24.47
N VAL A 131 30.15 3.08 -25.30
CA VAL A 131 30.41 3.69 -26.63
C VAL A 131 30.61 5.21 -26.57
N PHE A 132 30.26 5.87 -25.47
CA PHE A 132 30.50 7.32 -25.28
C PHE A 132 31.84 7.67 -24.60
N PHE A 133 32.67 6.67 -24.26
CA PHE A 133 33.96 6.84 -23.57
C PHE A 133 35.18 6.33 -24.37
N SER A 134 35.10 6.28 -25.71
CA SER A 134 36.24 5.98 -26.59
C SER A 134 36.42 7.01 -27.69
#